data_AF-A0A0F9USV2-F1
#
_entry.id   AF-A0A0F9USV2-F1
#
_cell.length_a   1.000
_cell.length_b   1.000
_cell.length_c   1.000
_cell.angle_alpha   90.00
_cell.angle_beta   90.00
_cell.angle_gamma   90.00
#
_symmetry.space_group_name_H-M   'P 1'
#
loop_
_entity.id
_entity.type
_entity.pdbx_description
1 polymer ?
#
loop_
_entity_poly.entity_id
_entity_poly.type
_entity_poly.pdbx_seq_one_letter_code
_entity_poly.pdbx_strand_id
1 'polypeptide(L)' 'MSDQVSQTKPSVTHFKYVCRVCLKETLQPVVQEAPEKTPIPICCGRQRDMAYKGIVCASQD' A
#
# COMPACT_ATOMS: atom_id res chain seq x y z
N MET A 1 13.00 -13.58 -31.26
CA MET A 1 11.79 -12.83 -30.86
C MET A 1 11.63 -13.07 -29.37
N SER A 2 11.76 -12.03 -28.55
CA SER A 2 11.88 -12.16 -27.08
C SER A 2 10.50 -12.15 -26.45
N ASP A 3 9.89 -13.32 -26.31
CA ASP A 3 8.64 -13.49 -25.55
C ASP A 3 8.95 -13.38 -24.06
N GLN A 4 8.98 -12.14 -23.55
CA GLN A 4 8.93 -11.90 -22.12
C GLN A 4 7.54 -12.28 -21.62
N VAL A 5 7.44 -13.49 -21.06
CA VAL A 5 6.32 -13.92 -20.23
C VAL A 5 6.14 -12.88 -19.14
N SER A 6 5.18 -11.98 -19.34
CA SER A 6 4.72 -11.05 -18.34
C SER A 6 4.07 -11.88 -17.25
N GLN A 7 4.85 -12.30 -16.26
CA GLN A 7 4.33 -12.77 -14.98
C GLN A 7 3.42 -11.66 -14.47
N THR A 8 2.11 -11.89 -14.53
CA THR A 8 1.08 -11.07 -13.91
C THR A 8 1.23 -11.20 -12.40
N LYS A 9 2.30 -10.61 -11.86
CA LYS A 9 2.44 -10.43 -10.43
C LYS A 9 1.25 -9.56 -10.01
N PRO A 10 0.52 -9.95 -8.95
CA PRO A 10 -0.58 -9.13 -8.45
C PRO A 10 -0.05 -7.71 -8.20
N SER A 11 -0.59 -6.73 -8.93
CA SER A 11 -0.18 -5.34 -8.79
C SER A 11 -0.70 -4.84 -7.44
N VAL A 12 0.21 -4.47 -6.54
CA VAL A 12 -0.14 -3.90 -5.25
C VAL A 12 -0.84 -2.57 -5.50
N THR A 13 -2.09 -2.43 -5.08
CA THR A 13 -2.86 -1.19 -5.29
C THR A 13 -2.81 -0.29 -4.07
N HIS A 14 -2.84 -0.86 -2.85
CA HIS A 14 -2.85 -0.10 -1.62
C HIS A 14 -1.97 -0.73 -0.54
N PHE A 15 -1.46 0.12 0.36
CA PHE A 15 -0.89 -0.29 1.64
C PHE A 15 -1.93 -0.09 2.74
N LYS A 16 -2.07 -1.09 3.61
CA LYS A 16 -2.96 -1.02 4.77
C LYS A 16 -2.20 -0.48 5.97
N TYR A 17 -2.73 0.57 6.58
CA TYR A 17 -2.24 1.16 7.82
C TYR A 17 -3.33 1.14 8.91
N VAL A 18 -2.92 1.06 10.17
CA VAL A 18 -3.80 1.15 11.35
C VAL A 18 -3.23 2.15 12.35
N CYS A 19 -4.10 3.03 12.86
CA CYS A 19 -3.67 4.06 13.79
C CYS A 19 -3.38 3.43 15.15
N ARG A 20 -2.21 3.71 15.73
CA ARG A 20 -1.85 3.24 17.05
C ARG A 20 -2.66 3.93 18.16
N VAL A 21 -3.22 5.11 17.87
CA VAL A 21 -3.98 5.92 18.83
C VAL A 21 -5.47 5.57 18.80
N CYS A 22 -6.11 5.72 17.64
CA CYS A 22 -7.56 5.53 17.51
C CYS A 22 -7.97 4.21 16.84
N LEU A 23 -7.01 3.34 16.50
CA LEU A 23 -7.23 2.03 15.86
C LEU A 23 -7.93 2.09 14.48
N LYS A 24 -8.12 3.28 13.92
CA LYS A 24 -8.72 3.46 12.59
C LYS A 24 -7.83 2.85 11.51
N GLU A 25 -8.44 2.08 10.61
CA GLU A 25 -7.79 1.54 9.42
C GLU A 25 -7.79 2.57 8.28
N THR A 26 -6.75 2.56 7.46
CA THR A 26 -6.62 3.41 6.27
C THR A 26 -5.93 2.63 5.16
N LEU A 27 -6.49 2.71 3.95
CA LEU A 27 -5.88 2.18 2.75
C LEU A 27 -5.20 3.34 2.02
N GLN A 28 -3.87 3.27 1.94
CA GLN A 28 -3.05 4.27 1.27
C GLN A 28 -2.75 3.79 -0.16
N PRO A 29 -3.16 4.53 -1.20
CA PRO A 29 -2.81 4.20 -2.57
C PRO A 29 -1.29 4.13 -2.76
N VAL A 30 -0.82 3.09 -3.45
CA VAL A 30 0.59 2.89 -3.74
C VAL A 30 0.99 3.61 -5.01
N VAL A 31 2.14 4.30 -4.96
CA VAL A 31 2.78 4.88 -6.15
C VAL A 31 3.38 3.72 -6.95
N GLN A 32 2.75 3.35 -8.07
CA GLN A 32 3.12 2.15 -8.84
C GLN A 32 4.57 2.16 -9.35
N GLU A 33 5.07 3.34 -9.70
CA GLU A 33 6.43 3.54 -10.23
C GLU A 33 7.51 3.44 -9.15
N ALA A 34 7.16 3.73 -7.90
CA ALA A 34 8.08 3.77 -6.76
C ALA A 34 7.33 3.48 -5.43
N PRO A 35 6.97 2.21 -5.16
CA PRO A 35 6.19 1.84 -3.98
C PRO A 35 6.81 2.29 -2.66
N GLU A 36 8.14 2.30 -2.58
CA GLU A 36 8.93 2.75 -1.42
C GLU A 36 8.78 4.24 -1.11
N LYS A 37 8.33 5.05 -2.08
CA LYS A 37 8.05 6.47 -1.91
C LYS A 37 6.60 6.76 -1.51
N THR A 38 5.77 5.73 -1.40
CA THR A 38 4.37 5.89 -0.98
C THR A 38 4.31 6.56 0.40
N PRO A 39 3.61 7.69 0.54
CA PRO A 39 3.59 8.42 1.80
C PRO A 39 2.86 7.63 2.87
N ILE A 40 3.36 7.65 4.10
CA ILE A 40 2.65 7.09 5.24
C ILE A 40 1.56 8.11 5.63
N PRO A 41 0.28 7.71 5.71
CA PRO A 41 -0.80 8.62 6.09
C PRO A 41 -0.56 9.20 7.49
N ILE A 42 -1.22 10.32 7.78
CA ILE A 42 -1.24 10.94 9.11
C ILE A 42 -2.63 10.70 9.70
N CYS A 43 -2.67 10.24 10.94
CA CYS A 43 -3.90 10.10 11.73
C CYS A 43 -3.69 10.77 13.08
N CYS A 44 -4.74 11.32 13.69
CA CYS A 44 -4.68 11.98 15.01
C CYS A 44 -3.69 13.17 15.12
N GLY A 45 -3.24 13.72 13.98
CA GLY A 45 -2.41 14.94 13.92
C GLY A 45 -0.94 14.74 14.31
N ARG A 46 -0.45 13.51 14.47
CA ARG A 46 0.99 13.26 14.74
C ARG A 46 1.65 12.46 13.64
N GLN A 47 2.94 12.73 13.46
CA GLN A 47 3.77 11.92 12.57
C GLN A 47 3.95 10.51 13.16
N ARG A 48 3.90 9.48 12.32
CA ARG A 48 4.15 8.05 12.65
C ARG A 48 3.10 7.35 13.53
N ASP A 49 1.91 7.91 13.67
CA ASP A 49 0.80 7.22 14.37
C ASP A 49 0.27 6.01 13.59
N MET A 50 0.64 5.87 12.32
CA MET A 50 0.13 4.84 11.42
C MET A 50 1.09 3.65 11.34
N ALA A 51 0.64 2.48 11.82
CA ALA A 51 1.37 1.22 11.71
C ALA A 51 0.99 0.48 10.41
N TYR A 52 1.98 0.08 9.63
CA TYR A 52 1.78 -0.78 8.47
C TYR A 52 1.23 -2.16 8.90
N LYS A 53 0.24 -2.68 8.15
CA LYS A 53 -0.42 -3.97 8.41
C LYS A 53 -0.41 -4.92 7.22
N GLY A 54 -0.16 -4.45 6.00
CA GLY A 54 -0.11 -5.32 4.83
C GLY A 54 -0.34 -4.58 3.52
N ILE A 55 -0.45 -5.37 2.45
CA ILE A 55 -0.73 -4.91 1.09
C ILE A 55 -2.12 -5.36 0.66
N VAL A 56 -2.76 -4.54 -0.17
CA VAL A 56 -3.96 -4.92 -0.94
C VAL A 56 -3.54 -5.00 -2.39
N CYS A 57 -3.82 -6.14 -3.01
CA CYS A 57 -3.60 -6.35 -4.43
C CYS A 57 -4.95 -6.29 -5.16
N ALA A 58 -4.95 -5.78 -6.39
CA ALA A 58 -6.05 -6.10 -7.28
C ALA A 58 -5.88 -7.55 -7.74
N SER A 59 -6.78 -8.43 -7.33
CA SER A 59 -6.94 -9.72 -7.99
C SER A 59 -7.49 -9.42 -9.37
N GLN A 60 -6.72 -9.70 -10.42
CA GLN A 60 -7.29 -9.85 -11.75
C GLN A 60 -7.94 -11.24 -11.76
N ASP A 61 -9.28 -11.24 -11.87
CA ASP A 61 -10.08 -12.41 -12.19
C ASP A 61 -9.76 -12.90 -13.61
#